data_AF-A0A165DPD6-F1
#
_entry.id   AF-A0A165DPD6-F1
#
_cell.length_a   1.000
_cell.length_b   1.000
_cell.length_c   1.000
_cell.angle_alpha   90.00
_cell.angle_beta   90.00
_cell.angle_gamma   90.00
#
_symmetry.space_group_name_H-M   'P 1'
#
loop_
_entity.id
_entity.type
_entity.pdbx_description
1 polymer ?
#
loop_
_entity_poly.entity_id
_entity_poly.type
_entity_poly.pdbx_seq_one_letter_code
_entity_poly.pdbx_strand_id
1 'polypeptide(L)'
;MTLRKTLTVHALPINILALSSDGSLMLSGADDGCLMVWNLKSGEKVQEISCVFNGAVTAICWLDMDKGATIVFVFGCSDGNLQLYQRIEVNTIFNFSSMTIAHKGMVEDLQFDCNFGRVASVRGGTAQVWKLNAGGILESLVTEPPRQDAIARSVHFCDAGASIIVCFCESHKM
;
A
#
# COMPACT_ATOMS: atom_id res chain seq x y z
N MET A 1 18.81 -2.64 -24.34
CA MET A 1 18.25 -2.79 -22.98
C MET A 1 18.49 -4.24 -22.58
N THR A 2 19.26 -4.51 -21.52
CA THR A 2 19.59 -5.88 -21.09
C THR A 2 18.91 -6.20 -19.76
N LEU A 3 18.28 -7.37 -19.68
CA LEU A 3 17.73 -7.90 -18.43
C LEU A 3 18.88 -8.13 -17.44
N ARG A 4 18.78 -7.56 -16.23
CA ARG A 4 19.84 -7.67 -15.21
C ARG A 4 19.61 -8.80 -14.21
N LYS A 5 18.38 -8.98 -13.75
CA LYS A 5 18.01 -9.98 -12.73
C LYS A 5 16.57 -10.45 -12.90
N THR A 6 16.32 -11.69 -12.47
CA THR A 6 15.00 -12.30 -12.34
C THR A 6 14.82 -12.69 -10.88
N LEU A 7 13.73 -12.26 -10.24
CA LEU A 7 13.46 -12.46 -8.82
C LEU A 7 12.26 -13.41 -8.67
N THR A 8 12.51 -14.70 -8.43
CA THR A 8 11.49 -15.76 -8.38
C THR A 8 11.37 -16.33 -6.98
N VAL A 9 10.50 -15.73 -6.15
CA VAL A 9 10.25 -16.20 -4.76
C VAL A 9 8.77 -16.41 -4.47
N HIS A 10 7.87 -15.62 -5.06
CA HIS A 10 6.43 -15.81 -4.85
C HIS A 10 5.95 -17.15 -5.43
N ALA A 11 5.08 -17.83 -4.68
CA ALA A 11 4.51 -19.12 -5.07
C ALA A 11 3.28 -18.98 -5.96
N LEU A 12 2.62 -17.82 -5.91
CA LEU A 12 1.39 -17.48 -6.62
C LEU A 12 1.56 -16.14 -7.38
N PRO A 13 0.58 -15.74 -8.22
CA PRO A 13 0.67 -14.51 -9.00
C PRO A 13 0.99 -13.28 -8.16
N ILE A 14 1.89 -12.45 -8.68
CA ILE A 14 2.21 -11.14 -8.12
C ILE A 14 1.12 -10.18 -8.54
N ASN A 15 0.50 -9.53 -7.57
CA ASN A 15 -0.60 -8.59 -7.79
C ASN A 15 -0.11 -7.16 -7.91
N ILE A 16 0.96 -6.82 -7.16
CA ILE A 16 1.41 -5.43 -7.02
C ILE A 16 2.90 -5.33 -6.76
N LEU A 17 3.52 -4.31 -7.34
CA LEU A 17 4.90 -3.90 -7.13
C LEU A 17 4.94 -2.43 -6.71
N ALA A 18 5.85 -2.07 -5.81
CA ALA A 18 6.05 -0.67 -5.42
C ALA A 18 7.56 -0.36 -5.26
N LEU A 19 8.05 0.63 -6.00
CA LEU A 19 9.43 1.11 -5.90
C LEU A 19 9.52 2.23 -4.86
N SER A 20 10.58 2.23 -4.03
CA SER A 20 10.88 3.38 -3.17
C SER A 20 11.30 4.58 -4.04
N SER A 21 11.13 5.79 -3.52
CA SER A 21 11.43 7.04 -4.26
C SER A 21 12.90 7.17 -4.66
N ASP A 22 13.81 6.63 -3.85
CA ASP A 22 15.25 6.56 -4.13
C ASP A 22 15.65 5.41 -5.08
N GLY A 23 14.70 4.54 -5.45
CA GLY A 23 14.92 3.37 -6.29
C GLY A 23 15.83 2.29 -5.66
N SER A 24 16.11 2.36 -4.36
CA SER A 24 16.98 1.40 -3.67
C SER A 24 16.24 0.13 -3.25
N LEU A 25 14.93 0.23 -3.02
CA LEU A 25 14.06 -0.85 -2.57
C LEU A 25 12.88 -1.07 -3.52
N MET A 26 12.39 -2.30 -3.49
CA MET A 26 11.13 -2.68 -4.14
C MET A 26 10.33 -3.58 -3.21
N LEU A 27 9.01 -3.40 -3.21
CA LEU A 27 8.06 -4.31 -2.59
C LEU A 27 7.36 -5.11 -3.67
N SER A 28 7.11 -6.38 -3.41
CA SER A 28 6.22 -7.20 -4.23
C SER A 28 5.21 -7.92 -3.35
N GLY A 29 3.93 -7.83 -3.69
CA GLY A 29 2.83 -8.49 -2.99
C GLY A 29 2.10 -9.46 -3.92
N ALA A 30 1.67 -10.60 -3.39
CA ALA A 30 1.11 -11.68 -4.19
C ALA A 30 -0.11 -12.35 -3.52
N ASP A 31 -0.74 -13.24 -4.29
CA ASP A 31 -1.86 -14.09 -3.87
C ASP A 31 -1.46 -15.14 -2.82
N ASP A 32 -0.16 -15.41 -2.65
CA ASP A 32 0.35 -16.29 -1.60
C ASP A 32 0.26 -15.68 -0.20
N GLY A 33 -0.24 -14.45 -0.08
CA GLY A 33 -0.35 -13.72 1.18
C GLY A 33 1.01 -13.33 1.74
N CYS A 34 2.03 -13.26 0.89
CA CYS A 34 3.35 -12.75 1.26
C CYS A 34 3.64 -11.42 0.58
N LEU A 35 4.37 -10.58 1.30
CA LEU A 35 5.02 -9.39 0.78
C LEU A 35 6.53 -9.57 0.89
N MET A 36 7.24 -9.37 -0.21
CA MET A 36 8.69 -9.46 -0.28
C MET A 36 9.29 -8.06 -0.37
N VAL A 37 10.36 -7.82 0.39
CA VAL A 37 11.17 -6.61 0.33
C VAL A 37 12.48 -6.93 -0.36
N TRP A 38 12.82 -6.16 -1.39
CA TRP A 38 13.98 -6.38 -2.24
C TRP A 38 14.94 -5.20 -2.17
N ASN A 39 16.23 -5.49 -2.12
CA ASN A 39 17.26 -4.50 -2.42
C ASN A 39 17.52 -4.54 -3.92
N LEU A 40 17.25 -3.45 -4.64
CA LEU A 40 17.40 -3.43 -6.10
C LEU A 40 18.84 -3.31 -6.57
N LYS A 41 19.73 -2.78 -5.71
CA LYS A 41 21.16 -2.67 -6.01
C LYS A 41 21.85 -4.02 -5.93
N SER A 42 21.64 -4.77 -4.84
CA SER A 42 22.20 -6.12 -4.68
C SER A 42 21.34 -7.19 -5.35
N GLY A 43 20.06 -6.93 -5.59
CA GLY A 43 19.07 -7.88 -6.10
C GLY A 43 18.76 -9.02 -5.14
N GLU A 44 18.94 -8.80 -3.84
CA GLU A 44 18.68 -9.77 -2.79
C GLU A 44 17.34 -9.51 -2.12
N LYS A 45 16.71 -10.58 -1.65
CA LYS A 45 15.56 -10.51 -0.75
C LYS A 45 16.06 -10.02 0.62
N VAL A 46 15.60 -8.85 1.03
CA VAL A 46 15.89 -8.26 2.35
C VAL A 46 15.01 -8.88 3.41
N GLN A 47 13.73 -9.08 3.09
CA GLN A 47 12.74 -9.55 4.06
C GLN A 47 11.56 -10.20 3.35
N GLU A 48 10.92 -11.13 4.06
CA GLU A 48 9.63 -11.71 3.73
C GLU A 48 8.65 -11.43 4.88
N ILE A 49 7.48 -10.89 4.55
CA ILE A 49 6.42 -10.57 5.49
C ILE A 49 5.22 -11.45 5.13
N SER A 50 4.83 -12.32 6.05
CA SER A 50 3.71 -13.25 5.88
C SER A 50 2.44 -12.68 6.50
N CYS A 51 1.39 -12.57 5.68
CA CYS A 51 0.05 -12.13 6.07
C CYS A 51 -1.02 -13.08 5.51
N VAL A 52 -0.69 -14.38 5.42
CA VAL A 52 -1.54 -15.43 4.80
C VAL A 52 -2.96 -15.44 5.37
N PHE A 53 -3.13 -15.19 6.67
CA PHE A 53 -4.45 -15.13 7.30
C PHE A 53 -5.31 -13.92 6.87
N ASN A 54 -4.69 -12.87 6.32
CA ASN A 54 -5.34 -11.70 5.76
C ASN A 54 -5.62 -11.84 4.25
N GLY A 55 -5.07 -12.90 3.64
CA GLY A 55 -5.19 -13.23 2.22
C GLY A 55 -4.26 -12.41 1.33
N ALA A 56 -4.61 -12.31 0.04
CA ALA A 56 -3.75 -11.74 -0.98
C ALA A 56 -3.34 -10.30 -0.68
N VAL A 57 -2.07 -9.97 -0.91
CA VAL A 57 -1.60 -8.58 -0.90
C VAL A 57 -2.04 -7.93 -2.20
N THR A 58 -2.87 -6.89 -2.11
CA THR A 58 -3.61 -6.32 -3.25
C THR A 58 -3.26 -4.86 -3.53
N ALA A 59 -2.82 -4.12 -2.52
CA ALA A 59 -2.41 -2.73 -2.65
C ALA A 59 -1.14 -2.46 -1.83
N ILE A 60 -0.22 -1.63 -2.32
CA ILE A 60 1.00 -1.23 -1.60
C ILE A 60 1.29 0.24 -1.89
N CYS A 61 1.70 1.00 -0.88
CA CYS A 61 2.19 2.36 -1.05
C CYS A 61 3.34 2.68 -0.09
N TRP A 62 4.38 3.35 -0.60
CA TRP A 62 5.46 3.92 0.21
C TRP A 62 5.01 5.25 0.79
N LEU A 63 5.37 5.51 2.05
CA LEU A 63 5.07 6.75 2.75
C LEU A 63 6.35 7.58 2.78
N ASP A 64 6.61 8.29 1.69
CA ASP A 64 7.76 9.20 1.59
C ASP A 64 7.47 10.47 2.38
N MET A 65 7.68 10.37 3.68
CA MET A 65 7.67 11.50 4.58
C MET A 65 9.06 12.11 4.49
N ASP A 66 9.21 13.39 4.12
CA ASP A 66 10.48 14.16 4.04
C ASP A 66 11.23 14.29 5.39
N LYS A 67 11.03 13.34 6.32
CA LYS A 67 11.41 13.35 7.73
C LYS A 67 12.34 12.18 8.06
N GLY A 68 13.60 12.28 7.62
CA GLY A 68 14.72 11.56 8.23
C GLY A 68 15.07 10.19 7.63
N ALA A 69 15.65 9.32 8.48
CA ALA A 69 16.15 7.99 8.11
C ALA A 69 15.05 6.90 8.12
N THR A 70 13.87 7.21 8.66
CA THR A 70 12.79 6.24 8.80
C THR A 70 12.06 6.07 7.47
N ILE A 71 12.05 4.85 6.96
CA ILE A 71 11.28 4.48 5.77
C ILE A 71 10.02 3.75 6.22
N VAL A 72 8.88 4.14 5.67
CA VAL A 72 7.58 3.57 6.03
C VAL A 72 6.85 3.12 4.77
N PHE A 73 6.15 2.01 4.84
CA PHE A 73 5.19 1.61 3.83
C PHE A 73 3.91 1.06 4.46
N VAL A 74 2.84 1.09 3.66
CA VAL A 74 1.55 0.50 4.00
C VAL A 74 1.16 -0.45 2.88
N PHE A 75 0.57 -1.58 3.23
CA PHE A 75 -0.05 -2.47 2.25
C PHE A 75 -1.43 -2.92 2.70
N GLY A 76 -2.27 -3.23 1.73
CA GLY A 76 -3.63 -3.68 1.88
C GLY A 76 -3.82 -5.14 1.46
N CYS A 77 -4.65 -5.85 2.22
CA CYS A 77 -4.96 -7.25 2.00
C CYS A 77 -6.39 -7.47 1.50
N SER A 78 -6.67 -8.67 1.01
CA SER A 78 -7.98 -9.07 0.48
C SER A 78 -9.12 -9.08 1.53
N ASP A 79 -8.78 -9.13 2.82
CA ASP A 79 -9.74 -9.01 3.92
C ASP A 79 -10.10 -7.55 4.28
N GLY A 80 -9.39 -6.58 3.70
CA GLY A 80 -9.59 -5.15 3.93
C GLY A 80 -8.72 -4.54 5.01
N ASN A 81 -7.77 -5.31 5.56
CA ASN A 81 -6.79 -4.79 6.48
C ASN A 81 -5.72 -3.96 5.77
N LEU A 82 -5.30 -2.89 6.43
CA LEU A 82 -4.08 -2.14 6.13
C LEU A 82 -3.04 -2.46 7.19
N GLN A 83 -1.84 -2.80 6.77
CA GLN A 83 -0.70 -3.02 7.65
C GLN A 83 0.39 -2.00 7.38
N LEU A 84 0.94 -1.42 8.45
CA LEU A 84 2.00 -0.42 8.40
C LEU A 84 3.29 -1.01 8.94
N TYR A 85 4.36 -0.83 8.17
CA TYR A 85 5.69 -1.29 8.51
C TYR A 85 6.68 -0.13 8.41
N GLN A 86 7.64 -0.10 9.34
CA GLN A 86 8.62 0.96 9.44
C GLN A 86 10.03 0.41 9.64
N ARG A 87 11.02 1.08 9.05
CA ARG A 87 12.44 0.81 9.23
C ARG A 87 13.16 2.10 9.60
N ILE A 88 13.72 2.16 10.79
CA ILE A 88 14.39 3.36 11.32
C ILE A 88 15.86 3.40 10.90
N GLU A 89 16.53 2.25 10.92
CA GLU A 89 17.96 2.14 10.63
C GLU A 89 18.23 1.47 9.28
N VAL A 90 19.19 1.99 8.54
CA VAL A 90 19.65 1.41 7.27
C VAL A 90 20.16 -0.01 7.51
N ASN A 91 19.86 -0.92 6.58
CA ASN A 91 20.21 -2.36 6.64
C ASN A 91 19.55 -3.18 7.76
N THR A 92 18.57 -2.63 8.47
CA THR A 92 17.69 -3.44 9.34
C THR A 92 16.45 -3.91 8.59
N ILE A 93 15.69 -4.82 9.20
CA ILE A 93 14.39 -5.24 8.69
C ILE A 93 13.32 -4.19 8.99
N PHE A 94 12.22 -4.24 8.25
CA PHE A 94 11.01 -3.49 8.55
C PHE A 94 10.26 -4.16 9.70
N ASN A 95 9.94 -3.36 10.72
CA ASN A 95 9.17 -3.79 11.87
C ASN A 95 7.70 -3.45 11.67
N PHE A 96 6.83 -4.36 12.10
CA PHE A 96 5.39 -4.10 12.18
C PHE A 96 5.14 -2.95 13.15
N SER A 97 4.33 -1.99 12.71
CA SER A 97 3.95 -0.82 13.52
C SER A 97 2.49 -0.89 13.94
N SER A 98 1.57 -1.05 12.97
CA SER A 98 0.14 -1.06 13.24
C SER A 98 -0.65 -1.78 12.15
N MET A 99 -1.89 -2.13 12.51
CA MET A 99 -2.88 -2.71 11.60
C MET A 99 -4.23 -2.07 11.86
N THR A 100 -4.97 -1.78 10.80
CA THR A 100 -6.34 -1.24 10.89
C THR A 100 -7.23 -1.86 9.82
N ILE A 101 -8.51 -2.04 10.14
CA ILE A 101 -9.51 -2.51 9.18
C ILE A 101 -9.98 -1.28 8.41
N ALA A 102 -9.56 -1.15 7.15
CA ALA A 102 -10.02 -0.06 6.31
C ALA A 102 -11.38 -0.34 5.69
N HIS A 103 -11.58 -1.59 5.29
CA HIS A 103 -12.71 -1.99 4.48
C HIS A 103 -13.21 -3.38 4.87
N LYS A 104 -14.46 -3.71 4.53
CA LYS A 104 -15.00 -5.08 4.71
C LYS A 104 -14.70 -5.94 3.48
N GLY A 105 -13.45 -6.31 3.27
CA GLY A 105 -12.97 -7.03 2.08
C GLY A 105 -11.94 -6.22 1.29
N MET A 106 -11.58 -6.69 0.10
CA MET A 106 -10.32 -6.32 -0.53
C MET A 106 -10.07 -4.82 -0.72
N VAL A 107 -8.83 -4.42 -0.52
CA VAL A 107 -8.36 -3.06 -0.79
C VAL A 107 -7.95 -2.98 -2.26
N GLU A 108 -8.70 -2.18 -3.04
CA GLU A 108 -8.54 -2.06 -4.49
C GLU A 108 -7.31 -1.24 -4.87
N ASP A 109 -7.07 -0.15 -4.14
CA ASP A 109 -5.94 0.73 -4.39
C ASP A 109 -5.58 1.52 -3.12
N LEU A 110 -4.31 1.92 -3.05
CA LEU A 110 -3.73 2.73 -1.99
C LEU A 110 -2.86 3.83 -2.58
N GLN A 111 -3.10 5.07 -2.16
CA GLN A 111 -2.22 6.19 -2.49
C GLN A 111 -1.82 6.96 -1.25
N PHE A 112 -0.62 7.53 -1.31
CA PHE A 112 -0.07 8.36 -0.26
C PHE A 112 0.03 9.82 -0.72
N ASP A 113 -0.31 10.73 0.19
CA ASP A 113 -0.17 12.16 0.06
C ASP A 113 0.92 12.65 1.01
N CYS A 114 2.07 12.97 0.43
CA CYS A 114 3.23 13.47 1.17
C CYS A 114 3.01 14.87 1.78
N ASN A 115 2.13 15.69 1.20
CA ASN A 115 1.92 17.07 1.67
C ASN A 115 1.30 17.10 3.07
N PHE A 116 0.36 16.20 3.33
CA PHE A 116 -0.37 16.15 4.60
C PHE A 116 -0.18 14.86 5.39
N GLY A 117 0.63 13.92 4.88
CA GLY A 117 0.91 12.64 5.55
C GLY A 117 -0.33 11.76 5.64
N ARG A 118 -1.05 11.61 4.53
CA ARG A 118 -2.32 10.87 4.47
C ARG A 118 -2.26 9.72 3.50
N VAL A 119 -3.04 8.68 3.77
CA VAL A 119 -3.22 7.54 2.88
C VAL A 119 -4.68 7.51 2.45
N ALA A 120 -4.96 7.36 1.15
CA ALA A 120 -6.29 7.08 0.65
C ALA A 120 -6.39 5.60 0.29
N SER A 121 -7.51 4.96 0.63
CA SER A 121 -7.81 3.58 0.28
C SER A 121 -9.19 3.47 -0.33
N VAL A 122 -9.36 2.58 -1.31
CA VAL A 122 -10.65 2.34 -1.94
C VAL A 122 -11.03 0.87 -1.92
N ARG A 123 -12.34 0.63 -1.87
CA ARG A 123 -12.98 -0.67 -2.09
C ARG A 123 -14.38 -0.45 -2.62
N GLY A 124 -14.74 -1.15 -3.70
CA GLY A 124 -16.10 -1.11 -4.22
C GLY A 124 -16.58 0.33 -4.35
N GLY A 125 -17.76 0.66 -3.84
CA GLY A 125 -18.28 2.04 -3.88
C GLY A 125 -17.64 3.06 -2.94
N THR A 126 -16.61 2.71 -2.17
CA THR A 126 -16.20 3.48 -0.99
C THR A 126 -14.74 3.91 -1.02
N ALA A 127 -14.49 5.14 -0.61
CA ALA A 127 -13.17 5.70 -0.40
C ALA A 127 -13.00 6.13 1.06
N GLN A 128 -11.86 5.78 1.65
CA GLN A 128 -11.47 6.15 3.00
C GLN A 128 -10.13 6.90 2.96
N VAL A 129 -9.97 7.87 3.87
CA VAL A 129 -8.72 8.61 4.01
C VAL A 129 -8.24 8.50 5.44
N TRP A 130 -6.96 8.24 5.60
CA TRP A 130 -6.28 7.95 6.85
C TRP A 130 -5.19 8.98 7.08
N LYS A 131 -4.99 9.40 8.33
CA LYS A 131 -3.83 10.20 8.74
C LYS A 131 -2.88 9.33 9.52
N LEU A 132 -1.60 9.41 9.19
CA LEU A 132 -0.56 8.80 10.01
C LEU A 132 -0.32 9.68 11.24
N ASN A 133 -0.54 9.14 12.43
CA ASN A 133 -0.21 9.84 13.68
C ASN A 133 1.27 9.63 14.06
N ALA A 134 1.74 10.37 15.07
CA ALA A 134 3.13 10.29 15.52
C ALA A 134 3.53 8.91 16.09
N GLY A 135 2.55 8.08 16.48
CA GLY A 135 2.75 6.73 16.97
C GLY A 135 2.82 5.66 15.89
N GLY A 136 2.79 6.03 14.60
CA GLY A 136 2.81 5.06 13.50
C GLY A 136 1.49 4.32 13.34
N ILE A 137 0.37 4.97 13.67
CA ILE A 137 -1.00 4.42 13.54
C ILE A 137 -1.76 5.21 12.47
N LEU A 138 -2.52 4.50 11.65
CA LEU A 138 -3.45 5.09 10.68
C LEU A 138 -4.81 5.34 11.32
N GLU A 139 -5.18 6.61 11.44
CA GLU A 139 -6.47 7.05 11.97
C GLU A 139 -7.39 7.51 10.83
N SER A 140 -8.64 7.05 10.82
CA SER A 140 -9.60 7.48 9.80
C SER A 140 -9.91 8.97 9.95
N LEU A 141 -9.80 9.71 8.84
CA LEU A 141 -10.20 11.11 8.73
C LEU A 141 -11.65 11.28 8.27
N VAL A 142 -12.24 10.24 7.69
CA VAL A 142 -13.58 10.28 7.09
C VAL A 142 -14.49 9.36 7.90
N THR A 143 -15.32 9.95 8.76
CA THR A 143 -16.26 9.21 9.61
C THR A 143 -17.35 8.51 8.79
N GLU A 144 -17.83 9.17 7.73
CA GLU A 144 -18.85 8.64 6.83
C GLU A 144 -18.34 8.68 5.38
N PRO A 145 -17.68 7.60 4.92
CA PRO A 145 -17.12 7.58 3.58
C PRO A 145 -18.24 7.59 2.52
N PRO A 146 -18.08 8.37 1.44
CA PRO A 146 -19.06 8.39 0.36
C PRO A 146 -19.23 6.98 -0.21
N ARG A 147 -20.46 6.65 -0.59
CA ARG A 147 -20.82 5.36 -1.20
C ARG A 147 -21.39 5.58 -2.59
N GLN A 148 -20.89 4.81 -3.55
CA GLN A 148 -21.36 4.81 -4.93
C GLN A 148 -21.74 3.38 -5.36
N ASP A 149 -22.73 3.24 -6.24
CA ASP A 149 -23.18 1.94 -6.77
C ASP A 149 -22.27 1.37 -7.87
N ALA A 150 -20.99 1.78 -7.89
CA ALA A 150 -19.98 1.33 -8.84
C ALA A 150 -18.73 0.87 -8.09
N ILE A 151 -17.91 0.03 -8.73
CA ILE A 151 -16.70 -0.52 -8.13
C ILE A 151 -15.53 0.43 -8.40
N ALA A 152 -15.01 1.09 -7.38
CA ALA A 152 -13.79 1.87 -7.43
C ALA A 152 -12.61 0.95 -7.73
N ARG A 153 -11.71 1.43 -8.59
CA ARG A 153 -10.53 0.70 -9.06
C ARG A 153 -9.23 1.42 -8.81
N SER A 154 -9.26 2.74 -8.73
CA SER A 154 -8.11 3.52 -8.31
C SER A 154 -8.53 4.77 -7.56
N VAL A 155 -7.60 5.26 -6.75
CA VAL A 155 -7.71 6.53 -6.05
C VAL A 155 -6.46 7.33 -6.29
N HIS A 156 -6.57 8.65 -6.44
CA HIS A 156 -5.42 9.53 -6.60
C HIS A 156 -5.64 10.83 -5.84
N PHE A 157 -4.62 11.29 -5.11
CA PHE A 157 -4.61 12.65 -4.61
C PHE A 157 -4.31 13.63 -5.75
N CYS A 158 -5.00 14.76 -5.75
CA CYS A 158 -4.82 15.85 -6.70
C CYS A 158 -4.89 17.20 -5.97
N ASP A 159 -4.67 18.30 -6.68
CA ASP A 159 -4.70 19.66 -6.12
C ASP A 159 -3.76 19.83 -4.91
N ALA A 160 -2.52 19.35 -5.02
CA ALA A 160 -1.55 19.30 -3.92
C ALA A 160 -2.09 18.60 -2.66
N GLY A 161 -2.93 17.58 -2.84
CA GLY A 161 -3.57 16.81 -1.78
C GLY A 161 -4.92 17.35 -1.33
N ALA A 162 -5.37 18.52 -1.79
CA ALA A 162 -6.65 19.08 -1.34
C ALA A 162 -7.86 18.19 -1.72
N SER A 163 -7.75 17.44 -2.81
CA SER A 163 -8.82 16.63 -3.38
C SER A 163 -8.37 15.19 -3.63
N ILE A 164 -9.32 14.24 -3.64
CA ILE A 164 -9.10 12.88 -4.16
C ILE A 164 -9.99 12.63 -5.38
N ILE A 165 -9.44 11.98 -6.39
CA ILE A 165 -10.18 11.45 -7.54
C ILE A 165 -10.29 9.94 -7.34
N VAL A 166 -11.50 9.41 -7.50
CA VAL A 166 -11.77 7.97 -7.46
C VAL A 166 -12.28 7.56 -8.84
N CYS A 167 -11.60 6.59 -9.45
CA CYS A 167 -11.99 6.03 -10.74
C CYS A 167 -12.79 4.75 -10.52
N PHE A 168 -13.92 4.62 -11.21
CA PHE A 168 -14.82 3.48 -11.08
C PHE A 168 -14.86 2.64 -12.36
N CYS A 169 -15.09 1.34 -12.22
CA CYS A 169 -15.49 0.48 -13.33
C CYS A 169 -16.75 1.07 -13.97
N GLU A 170 -16.77 1.10 -15.30
CA GLU A 170 -17.95 1.46 -16.05
C GLU A 170 -19.07 0.48 -15.70
N SER A 171 -20.17 0.99 -15.15
CA SER A 171 -21.39 0.20 -15.03
C SER A 171 -22.12 0.33 -16.37
N HIS A 172 -22.27 -0.75 -17.13
CA HIS A 172 -23.10 -0.82 -18.35
C HIS A 172 -24.62 -0.68 -18.06
N LYS A 173 -25.01 0.13 -17.08
CA LYS A 173 -26.40 0.53 -16.89
C LYS A 173 -26.73 1.58 -17.96
N MET A 174 -27.24 1.11 -19.10
CA MET A 174 -28.03 1.93 -20.03
C MET A 174 -29.30 2.44 -19.34
#